data_AF-A0A2R6RZ22-F1
#
_entry.id   AF-A0A2R6RZ22-F1
#
_cell.length_a   1.000
_cell.length_b   1.000
_cell.length_c   1.000
_cell.angle_alpha   90.00
_cell.angle_beta   90.00
_cell.angle_gamma   90.00
#
_symmetry.space_group_name_H-M   'P 1'
#
loop_
_entity.id
_entity.type
_entity.pdbx_description
1 polymer ?
#
loop_
_entity_poly.entity_id
_entity_poly.type
_entity_poly.pdbx_seq_one_letter_code
_entity_poly.pdbx_strand_id
1 'polypeptide(L)'
;MQIPNGLAFVIFARVSIFNSKLFLAYRYVGHLKERSLKDQLAKDPTEVIRKAVMRMLPRNKLRDDRDRKLRIFAGNEHPFGDRPVEPYVMPPRQVRELRPRVRRAMIRAQKKAEQQKLGATYTRKSKKKEEDKAEEVSA
;
A
#
# COMPACT_ATOMS: atom_id res chain seq x y z
N MET A 1 -5.23 15.78 17.51
CA MET A 1 -4.55 14.51 17.84
C MET A 1 -4.05 13.88 16.55
N GLN A 2 -2.73 13.95 16.33
CA GLN A 2 -2.02 13.34 15.20
C GLN A 2 -2.14 11.82 15.27
N ILE A 3 -2.64 11.18 14.21
CA ILE A 3 -2.52 9.74 14.03
C ILE A 3 -1.18 9.51 13.33
N PRO A 4 -0.17 8.90 13.99
CA PRO A 4 1.12 8.68 13.37
C PRO A 4 1.02 7.65 12.25
N ASN A 5 1.63 8.00 11.13
CA ASN A 5 1.78 7.20 9.93
C ASN A 5 2.60 5.94 10.24
N GLY A 6 2.04 4.74 10.03
CA GLY A 6 2.81 3.51 10.29
C GLY A 6 2.19 2.18 9.86
N LEU A 7 0.87 2.08 9.66
CA LEU A 7 0.26 0.86 9.11
C LEU A 7 -0.31 1.14 7.73
N ALA A 8 0.50 0.91 6.70
CA ALA A 8 -0.01 0.67 5.37
C ALA A 8 -0.75 -0.68 5.40
N PHE A 9 -2.04 -0.61 5.74
CA PHE A 9 -3.04 -1.61 5.38
C PHE A 9 -2.76 -2.10 3.96
N VAL A 10 -3.04 -3.38 3.69
CA VAL A 10 -3.15 -3.89 2.33
C VAL A 10 -4.29 -3.13 1.66
N ILE A 11 -3.97 -1.98 1.04
CA ILE A 11 -4.95 -1.22 0.27
C ILE A 11 -5.24 -2.10 -0.95
N PHE A 12 -6.44 -2.68 -0.97
CA PHE A 12 -7.08 -3.23 -2.17
C PHE A 12 -7.31 -2.07 -3.19
N ALA A 13 -6.24 -1.43 -3.67
CA ALA A 13 -6.28 -0.25 -4.52
C ALA A 13 -6.50 -0.61 -6.00
N ARG A 14 -7.33 -1.60 -6.25
CA ARG A 14 -7.78 -1.98 -7.60
C ARG A 14 -9.24 -2.37 -7.48
N VAL A 15 -10.12 -1.50 -7.99
CA VAL A 15 -11.58 -1.73 -8.14
C VAL A 15 -11.88 -3.13 -8.73
N SER A 16 -10.95 -3.68 -9.51
CA SER A 16 -11.02 -5.01 -10.12
C SER A 16 -11.11 -6.19 -9.13
N ILE A 17 -10.58 -6.11 -7.91
CA ILE A 17 -10.57 -7.31 -7.04
C ILE A 17 -11.99 -7.60 -6.51
N PHE A 18 -12.78 -6.57 -6.22
CA PHE A 18 -14.17 -6.73 -5.80
C PHE A 18 -15.09 -7.27 -6.91
N ASN A 19 -14.70 -7.12 -8.17
CA ASN A 19 -15.43 -7.65 -9.33
C ASN A 19 -14.95 -9.05 -9.76
N SER A 20 -14.06 -9.67 -8.98
CA SER A 20 -13.63 -11.04 -9.26
C SER A 20 -14.76 -12.03 -8.97
N LYS A 21 -15.08 -12.85 -9.97
CA LYS A 21 -16.11 -13.90 -9.88
C LYS A 21 -15.48 -15.20 -9.39
N LEU A 22 -16.12 -15.81 -8.40
CA LEU A 22 -15.84 -17.17 -7.94
C LEU A 22 -16.76 -18.14 -8.70
N PHE A 23 -16.17 -19.10 -9.40
CA PHE A 23 -16.88 -20.14 -10.12
C PHE A 23 -16.84 -21.46 -9.33
N LEU A 24 -18.01 -22.05 -9.10
CA LEU A 24 -18.15 -23.43 -8.63
C LEU A 24 -18.74 -24.27 -9.77
N ALA A 25 -17.91 -25.11 -10.38
CA ALA A 25 -18.32 -26.02 -11.44
C ALA A 25 -18.76 -27.36 -10.86
N TYR A 26 -19.96 -27.81 -11.23
CA TYR A 26 -20.45 -29.15 -10.95
C TYR A 26 -20.22 -30.03 -12.19
N ARG A 27 -20.19 -31.35 -11.99
CA ARG A 27 -19.92 -32.33 -13.06
C ARG A 27 -21.01 -32.38 -14.14
N TYR A 28 -22.16 -31.76 -13.89
CA TYR A 28 -23.32 -31.70 -14.79
C TYR A 28 -23.35 -30.40 -15.59
N VAL A 29 -23.64 -30.52 -16.89
CA VAL A 29 -23.81 -29.37 -17.79
C VAL A 29 -24.95 -28.48 -17.26
N GLY A 30 -24.77 -27.16 -17.31
CA GLY A 30 -25.78 -26.16 -16.92
C GLY A 30 -25.80 -25.69 -15.46
N HIS A 31 -25.07 -26.34 -14.55
CA HIS A 31 -25.12 -26.04 -13.11
C HIS A 31 -23.97 -25.15 -12.62
N LEU A 32 -23.50 -24.20 -13.43
CA LEU A 32 -22.42 -23.30 -13.04
C LEU A 32 -22.92 -22.29 -12.00
N LYS A 33 -22.43 -22.39 -10.76
CA LYS A 33 -22.75 -21.40 -9.71
C LYS A 33 -21.66 -20.33 -9.67
N GLU A 34 -22.03 -19.13 -10.06
CA GLU A 34 -21.20 -17.93 -9.92
C GLU A 34 -21.53 -17.20 -8.62
N ARG A 35 -20.50 -16.68 -7.93
CA ARG A 35 -20.67 -15.70 -6.85
C ARG A 35 -19.68 -14.56 -6.97
N SER A 36 -20.10 -13.35 -6.61
CA SER A 36 -19.18 -12.22 -6.51
C SER A 36 -18.33 -12.32 -5.24
N LEU A 37 -17.14 -11.72 -5.25
CA LEU A 37 -16.29 -11.64 -4.07
C LEU A 37 -16.98 -10.87 -2.93
N LYS A 38 -17.78 -9.84 -3.25
CA LYS A 38 -18.54 -9.06 -2.26
C LYS A 38 -19.53 -9.93 -1.49
N ASP A 39 -20.29 -10.77 -2.21
CA ASP A 39 -21.28 -11.67 -1.58
C ASP A 39 -20.60 -12.76 -0.74
N GLN A 40 -19.41 -13.20 -1.16
CA GLN A 40 -18.67 -14.21 -0.42
C GLN A 40 -18.06 -13.65 0.86
N LEU A 41 -17.57 -12.40 0.85
CA LEU A 41 -17.09 -11.71 2.05
C LEU A 41 -18.21 -11.47 3.06
N ALA A 42 -19.42 -11.16 2.59
CA ALA A 42 -20.57 -10.96 3.47
C ALA A 42 -21.04 -12.25 4.17
N LYS A 43 -20.81 -13.41 3.54
CA LYS A 43 -21.15 -14.72 4.13
C LYS A 43 -20.03 -15.21 5.03
N ASP A 44 -18.87 -15.50 4.43
CA ASP A 44 -17.76 -16.14 5.10
C ASP A 44 -16.44 -15.53 4.61
N PRO A 45 -15.93 -14.47 5.28
CA PRO A 45 -14.66 -13.85 4.90
C PRO A 45 -13.47 -14.81 5.06
N THR A 46 -13.55 -15.74 6.01
CA THR A 46 -12.54 -16.78 6.28
C THR A 46 -12.25 -17.66 5.06
N GLU A 47 -13.29 -18.06 4.35
CA GLU A 47 -13.19 -18.94 3.18
C GLU A 47 -12.48 -18.26 2.00
N VAL A 48 -12.62 -16.93 1.87
CA VAL A 48 -11.95 -16.16 0.81
C VAL A 48 -10.43 -16.21 1.01
N ILE A 49 -9.97 -15.96 2.24
CA ILE A 49 -8.54 -15.98 2.58
C ILE A 49 -7.98 -17.39 2.45
N ARG A 50 -8.67 -18.40 2.99
CA ARG A 50 -8.24 -19.80 2.90
C ARG A 50 -8.07 -20.26 1.46
N LYS A 51 -9.05 -19.98 0.59
CA LYS A 51 -8.97 -20.30 -0.84
C LYS A 51 -7.83 -19.57 -1.56
N ALA A 52 -7.55 -18.32 -1.18
CA ALA A 52 -6.43 -17.56 -1.75
C ALA A 52 -5.10 -18.23 -1.39
N VAL A 53 -4.87 -18.54 -0.11
CA VAL A 53 -3.63 -19.20 0.36
C VAL A 53 -3.48 -20.59 -0.28
N MET A 54 -4.54 -21.39 -0.33
CA MET A 54 -4.51 -22.72 -0.95
C MET A 54 -4.12 -22.66 -2.44
N ARG A 55 -4.52 -21.60 -3.15
CA ARG A 55 -4.14 -21.38 -4.57
C ARG A 55 -2.71 -20.86 -4.74
N MET A 56 -2.11 -20.29 -3.71
CA MET A 56 -0.71 -19.87 -3.71
C MET A 56 0.26 -21.00 -3.32
N LEU A 57 -0.22 -22.06 -2.67
CA LEU A 57 0.60 -23.21 -2.34
C LEU A 57 0.89 -24.10 -3.58
N PRO A 58 2.09 -24.72 -3.65
CA PRO A 58 2.39 -25.72 -4.67
C PRO A 58 1.38 -26.87 -4.64
N ARG A 59 0.92 -27.31 -5.81
CA ARG A 59 -0.06 -28.39 -5.93
C ARG A 59 0.62 -29.75 -5.73
N ASN A 60 0.74 -30.18 -4.48
CA ASN A 60 1.26 -31.48 -4.08
C ASN A 60 0.34 -32.17 -3.05
N LYS A 61 0.64 -33.44 -2.71
CA LYS A 61 -0.14 -34.21 -1.71
C LYS A 61 -0.12 -33.57 -0.31
N LEU A 62 0.97 -32.86 0.02
CA LEU A 62 1.14 -32.13 1.29
C LEU A 62 0.41 -30.78 1.33
N ARG A 63 -0.34 -30.42 0.28
CA ARG A 63 -1.06 -29.15 0.26
C ARG A 63 -2.16 -29.13 1.32
N ASP A 64 -2.93 -30.20 1.41
CA ASP A 64 -4.06 -30.30 2.32
C ASP A 64 -3.60 -30.37 3.79
N ASP A 65 -2.46 -31.04 4.04
CA ASP A 65 -1.85 -31.07 5.38
C ASP A 65 -1.31 -29.70 5.82
N ARG A 66 -0.82 -28.89 4.88
CA ARG A 66 -0.42 -27.50 5.17
C ARG A 66 -1.62 -26.59 5.37
N ASP A 67 -2.68 -26.77 4.59
CA ASP A 67 -3.93 -26.00 4.77
C ASP A 67 -4.57 -26.27 6.14
N ARG A 68 -4.54 -27.51 6.63
CA ARG A 68 -4.99 -27.86 7.99
C ARG A 68 -4.23 -27.14 9.10
N LYS A 69 -2.99 -26.69 8.84
CA LYS A 69 -2.19 -25.90 9.79
C LYS A 69 -2.61 -24.43 9.87
N LEU A 70 -3.39 -23.94 8.91
CA LEU A 70 -3.84 -22.55 8.88
C LEU A 70 -5.16 -22.42 9.65
N ARG A 71 -5.19 -21.54 10.67
CA ARG A 71 -6.41 -21.14 11.37
C ARG A 71 -6.64 -19.65 11.16
N ILE A 72 -7.85 -19.29 10.77
CA ILE A 72 -8.26 -17.93 10.42
C ILE A 72 -9.49 -17.61 11.26
N PHE A 73 -9.47 -16.44 11.89
CA PHE A 73 -10.58 -15.89 12.66
C PHE A 73 -11.02 -14.59 12.00
N ALA A 74 -12.34 -14.32 12.00
CA ALA A 74 -12.88 -13.09 11.42
C ALA A 74 -12.68 -11.88 12.35
N GLY A 75 -12.56 -12.12 13.65
CA GLY A 75 -12.30 -11.10 14.67
C GLY A 75 -10.85 -11.10 15.15
N ASN A 76 -10.58 -10.24 16.13
CA ASN A 76 -9.26 -10.10 16.76
C ASN A 76 -8.99 -11.15 17.84
N GLU A 77 -10.00 -11.91 18.26
CA GLU A 77 -9.88 -12.92 19.31
C GLU A 77 -9.51 -14.28 18.72
N HIS A 78 -8.61 -14.99 19.40
CA HIS A 78 -8.21 -16.35 19.05
C HIS A 78 -8.10 -17.24 20.30
N PRO A 79 -8.51 -18.52 20.24
CA PRO A 79 -8.44 -19.44 21.37
C PRO A 79 -7.02 -19.93 21.72
N PHE A 80 -5.99 -19.47 20.99
CA PHE A 80 -4.59 -19.88 21.19
C PHE A 80 -3.86 -19.09 22.29
N GLY A 81 -4.49 -18.94 23.46
CA GLY A 81 -3.85 -18.27 24.60
C GLY A 81 -2.69 -19.07 25.20
N ASP A 82 -2.77 -20.41 25.15
CA ASP A 82 -1.81 -21.30 25.82
C ASP A 82 -0.48 -21.45 25.10
N ARG A 83 -0.40 -21.03 23.83
CA ARG A 83 0.80 -21.20 22.98
C ARG A 83 1.43 -19.83 22.75
N PRO A 84 2.77 -19.70 22.87
CA PRO A 84 3.43 -18.45 22.52
C PRO A 84 3.24 -18.18 21.02
N VAL A 85 2.51 -17.12 20.68
CA VAL A 85 2.31 -16.67 19.30
C VAL A 85 3.32 -15.55 19.03
N GLU A 86 4.29 -15.82 18.14
CA GLU A 86 5.21 -14.78 17.68
C GLU A 86 4.48 -13.85 16.69
N PRO A 87 4.41 -12.53 16.95
CA PRO A 87 3.77 -11.60 16.04
C PRO A 87 4.63 -11.45 14.77
N TYR A 88 4.06 -11.82 13.63
CA TYR A 88 4.72 -11.68 12.34
C TYR A 88 4.53 -10.27 11.76
N VAL A 89 5.63 -9.52 11.61
CA VAL A 89 5.66 -8.25 10.90
C VAL A 89 6.13 -8.50 9.47
N MET A 90 5.37 -8.00 8.49
CA MET A 90 5.78 -8.11 7.09
C MET A 90 7.09 -7.34 6.85
N PRO A 91 8.04 -7.90 6.08
CA PRO A 91 9.26 -7.19 5.75
C PRO A 91 8.95 -5.90 4.97
N PRO A 92 9.74 -4.83 5.16
CA PRO A 92 9.52 -3.56 4.48
C PRO A 92 9.68 -3.75 2.97
N ARG A 93 8.58 -3.54 2.24
CA ARG A 93 8.59 -3.57 0.77
C ARG A 93 8.94 -2.18 0.26
N GLN A 94 9.91 -2.08 -0.66
CA GLN A 94 10.22 -0.81 -1.33
C GLN A 94 9.16 -0.51 -2.39
N VAL A 95 8.10 0.19 -1.99
CA VAL A 95 7.01 0.58 -2.90
C VAL A 95 7.42 1.83 -3.67
N ARG A 96 7.18 1.84 -4.99
CA ARG A 96 7.26 3.07 -5.78
C ARG A 96 6.05 3.95 -5.45
N GLU A 97 6.25 4.92 -4.56
CA GLU A 97 5.21 5.88 -4.13
C GLU A 97 4.61 6.66 -5.30
N LEU A 98 5.44 6.99 -6.30
CA LEU A 98 5.05 7.84 -7.42
C LEU A 98 5.26 7.11 -8.75
N ARG A 99 4.32 7.32 -9.67
CA ARG A 99 4.51 6.96 -11.07
C ARG A 99 5.73 7.72 -11.61
N PRO A 100 6.62 7.09 -12.41
CA PRO A 100 7.88 7.71 -12.84
C PRO A 100 7.73 9.10 -13.46
N ARG A 101 6.64 9.35 -14.18
CA ARG A 101 6.33 10.64 -14.80
C ARG A 101 6.09 11.76 -13.77
N VAL A 102 5.30 11.48 -12.73
CA VAL A 102 4.98 12.45 -11.67
C VAL A 102 6.22 12.79 -10.85
N ARG A 103 7.04 11.77 -10.53
CA ARG A 103 8.32 11.97 -9.84
C ARG A 103 9.25 12.90 -10.62
N ARG A 104 9.38 12.68 -11.94
CA ARG A 104 10.18 13.54 -12.82
C ARG A 104 9.64 14.98 -12.88
N ALA A 105 8.33 15.16 -12.92
CA ALA A 105 7.72 16.49 -12.93
C ALA A 105 7.98 17.25 -11.62
N MET A 106 7.83 16.61 -10.46
CA MET A 106 8.13 17.24 -9.17
C MET A 106 9.60 17.60 -9.01
N ILE A 107 10.52 16.70 -9.39
CA ILE A 107 11.96 17.00 -9.34
C ILE A 107 12.29 18.23 -10.20
N ARG A 108 11.68 18.33 -11.40
CA ARG A 108 11.84 19.50 -12.27
C ARG A 108 11.26 20.77 -11.64
N ALA A 109 10.08 20.68 -11.02
CA ALA A 109 9.44 21.81 -10.35
C ALA A 109 10.25 22.29 -9.12
N GLN A 110 10.74 21.36 -8.29
CA GLN A 110 11.61 21.64 -7.14
C GLN A 110 12.91 22.30 -7.59
N LYS A 111 13.60 21.72 -8.58
CA LYS A 111 14.84 22.29 -9.11
C LYS A 111 14.63 23.68 -9.73
N LYS A 112 13.49 23.92 -10.40
CA LYS A 112 13.12 25.24 -10.92
C LYS A 112 12.85 26.25 -9.79
N ALA A 113 12.12 25.83 -8.74
CA ALA A 113 11.84 26.68 -7.58
C ALA A 113 13.12 27.02 -6.79
N GLU A 114 14.05 26.07 -6.64
CA GLU A 114 15.36 26.30 -6.02
C GLU A 114 16.21 27.29 -6.82
N GLN A 115 16.24 27.17 -8.15
CA GLN A 115 16.93 28.12 -9.01
C GLN A 115 16.34 29.53 -8.92
N GLN A 116 15.01 29.65 -8.85
CA GLN A 116 14.34 30.93 -8.65
C GLN A 116 14.63 31.52 -7.27
N LYS A 117 14.66 30.69 -6.21
CA LYS A 117 15.05 31.13 -4.86
C LYS A 117 16.51 31.59 -4.81
N LEU A 118 17.43 30.84 -5.42
CA LEU A 118 18.83 31.21 -5.55
C LEU A 118 18.96 32.55 -6.28
N GLY A 119 18.35 32.69 -7.46
CA GLY A 119 18.31 33.94 -8.21
C GLY A 119 17.71 35.12 -7.42
N ALA A 120 16.65 34.90 -6.64
CA ALA A 120 16.04 35.90 -5.76
C ALA A 120 16.95 36.26 -4.57
N THR A 121 17.71 35.31 -4.02
CA THR A 121 18.68 35.57 -2.95
C THR A 121 19.90 36.32 -3.46
N TYR A 122 20.39 36.03 -4.67
CA TYR A 122 21.49 36.78 -5.28
C TYR A 122 21.09 38.22 -5.60
N THR A 123 19.88 38.45 -6.15
CA THR A 123 19.37 39.80 -6.43
C THR A 123 19.07 40.62 -5.17
N ARG A 124 18.59 39.98 -4.08
CA ARG A 124 18.49 40.65 -2.76
C ARG A 124 19.86 40.99 -2.18
N LYS A 125 20.84 40.11 -2.34
CA LYS A 125 22.21 40.33 -1.84
C LYS A 125 22.95 41.41 -2.62
N SER A 126 22.72 41.54 -3.93
CA SER A 126 23.27 42.62 -4.74
C SER A 126 22.63 43.97 -4.40
N LYS A 127 21.29 44.05 -4.24
CA LYS A 127 20.59 45.27 -3.81
C LYS A 127 21.06 45.77 -2.44
N LYS A 128 21.18 44.86 -1.46
CA LYS A 128 21.66 45.22 -0.12
C LYS A 128 23.09 45.78 -0.16
N LYS A 129 23.96 45.25 -1.02
CA LYS A 129 25.34 45.71 -1.20
C LYS A 129 25.45 47.06 -1.94
N GLU A 130 24.44 47.43 -2.72
CA GLU A 130 24.31 48.75 -3.35
C GLU A 130 23.73 49.77 -2.36
N GLU A 131 22.78 49.36 -1.51
CA GLU A 131 22.21 50.17 -0.42
C GLU A 131 23.27 50.49 0.65
N ASP A 132 24.04 49.48 1.11
CA ASP A 132 25.15 49.67 2.06
C ASP A 132 26.25 50.60 1.49
N LYS A 133 26.47 50.59 0.16
CA LYS A 133 27.40 51.51 -0.53
C LYS A 133 26.86 52.91 -0.72
N ALA A 134 25.54 53.10 -0.78
CA ALA A 134 24.92 54.41 -0.87
C ALA A 134 24.90 55.12 0.49
N GLU A 135 24.78 54.35 1.58
CA GLU A 135 24.91 54.87 2.95
C GLU A 135 26.35 55.28 3.29
N GLU A 136 27.38 54.58 2.79
CA GLU A 136 28.80 54.95 2.99
C GLU A 136 29.26 56.21 2.20
N VAL A 137 28.55 56.61 1.15
CA VAL A 137 28.92 57.77 0.29
C VAL A 137 28.21 59.05 0.73
N SER A 138 27.31 58.98 1.72
CA SER A 138 26.53 60.10 2.25
C SER A 138 26.89 60.50 3.70
N ALA A 139 27.95 59.91 4.27
CA ALA A 139 28.59 60.28 5.54
C ALA A 139 29.96 60.93 5.29
#